data_AF-A0A6F9ZMI8-F1
#
_entry.id   AF-A0A6F9ZMI8-F1
#
_cell.length_a   1.000
_cell.length_b   1.000
_cell.length_c   1.000
_cell.angle_alpha   90.00
_cell.angle_beta   90.00
_cell.angle_gamma   90.00
#
_symmetry.space_group_name_H-M   'P 1'
#
loop_
_entity.id
_entity.type
_entity.pdbx_description
1 polymer ?
#
loop_
_entity_poly.entity_id
_entity_poly.type
_entity_poly.pdbx_seq_one_letter_code
_entity_poly.pdbx_strand_id
1 'polypeptide(L)'
;MAYDRFVGHYNEYLYDFGADRARPQSINYPTNVWDYFTTLGKYRGLIKITQVSDRSLDPNTNALDHPIYINRKSIYKNGRQEDYQELRAEVPGILVSALNGNNDNNSMNGFYFPIDKVLLYDDATRSQLASERIRIEATTMLPEMLTNNMRLNCMGSFPRGYFKNIPNMSAGTIMTYLSCTHDRLSGGNGWRDYQGDEFLFLGLFDFTLRLPPFPKDGTYELRMGLSNNPNRGMAQIYFGDDPNRLTPTGLPVDMRQSAGTVAIPWVADIDGDDITNAENDKNMRNQGYMKAPKYICWTNRQPTNTIRTSPGAIRMIVTTADMKANKTYYLRFKSALKKMNGEFFIDYFEYVPTSVYNGTTAEDIW
;
A
#
# COMPACT_ATOMS: atom_id res chain seq x y z
N MET A 1 -14.47 -3.20 12.68
CA MET A 1 -14.39 -3.31 11.22
C MET A 1 -15.35 -4.41 10.78
N ALA A 2 -16.20 -4.14 9.80
CA ALA A 2 -17.08 -5.14 9.21
C ALA A 2 -16.28 -6.10 8.29
N TYR A 3 -16.85 -7.27 7.96
CA TYR A 3 -16.16 -8.32 7.18
C TYR A 3 -15.66 -7.81 5.81
N ASP A 4 -16.50 -7.04 5.13
CA ASP A 4 -16.25 -6.42 3.82
C ASP A 4 -15.26 -5.24 3.86
N ARG A 5 -14.75 -4.88 5.05
CA ARG A 5 -13.83 -3.75 5.24
C ARG A 5 -12.39 -4.16 5.56
N PHE A 6 -12.07 -5.45 5.48
CA PHE A 6 -10.69 -5.92 5.64
C PHE A 6 -9.76 -5.40 4.53
N VAL A 7 -10.28 -5.14 3.35
CA VAL A 7 -9.55 -4.53 2.24
C VAL A 7 -10.33 -3.32 1.70
N GLY A 8 -9.63 -2.38 1.05
CA GLY A 8 -10.23 -1.21 0.44
C GLY A 8 -10.37 -1.38 -1.08
N HIS A 9 -11.61 -1.39 -1.58
CA HIS A 9 -11.91 -1.38 -3.01
C HIS A 9 -12.20 0.04 -3.49
N TYR A 10 -11.46 0.53 -4.48
CA TYR A 10 -11.71 1.87 -5.01
C TYR A 10 -11.20 2.09 -6.44
N ASN A 11 -9.94 1.76 -6.71
CA ASN A 11 -9.28 2.06 -7.98
C ASN A 11 -8.25 0.99 -8.37
N GLU A 12 -8.43 -0.25 -7.91
CA GLU A 12 -7.70 -1.37 -8.45
C GLU A 12 -8.04 -1.60 -9.93
N TYR A 13 -7.11 -2.21 -10.66
CA TYR A 13 -7.25 -2.48 -12.09
C TYR A 13 -8.55 -3.23 -12.38
N LEU A 14 -9.26 -2.78 -13.40
CA LEU A 14 -10.58 -3.22 -13.86
C LEU A 14 -11.78 -2.83 -12.98
N TYR A 15 -11.58 -2.25 -11.79
CA TYR A 15 -12.68 -1.89 -10.91
C TYR A 15 -13.27 -0.50 -11.21
N ASP A 16 -14.59 -0.45 -11.42
CA ASP A 16 -15.38 0.79 -11.39
C ASP A 16 -16.11 0.86 -10.04
N PHE A 17 -15.81 1.89 -9.24
CA PHE A 17 -16.49 2.13 -7.97
C PHE A 17 -17.99 2.47 -8.15
N GLY A 18 -18.44 2.77 -9.37
CA GLY A 18 -19.85 2.99 -9.70
C GLY A 18 -20.28 4.45 -9.60
N ALA A 19 -21.60 4.69 -9.58
CA ALA A 19 -22.16 6.04 -9.66
C ALA A 19 -22.03 6.87 -8.36
N ASP A 20 -21.73 6.22 -7.23
CA ASP A 20 -21.62 6.86 -5.92
C ASP A 20 -20.21 6.69 -5.35
N ARG A 21 -19.37 7.72 -5.46
CA ARG A 21 -18.00 7.73 -4.92
C ARG A 21 -17.93 7.47 -3.43
N ALA A 22 -18.93 7.97 -2.67
CA ALA A 22 -18.96 7.83 -1.23
C ALA A 22 -19.37 6.43 -0.77
N ARG A 23 -19.98 5.66 -1.68
CA ARG A 23 -20.43 4.29 -1.44
C ARG A 23 -20.08 3.43 -2.65
N PRO A 24 -18.78 3.08 -2.82
CA PRO A 24 -18.34 2.22 -3.90
C PRO A 24 -19.17 0.94 -3.95
N GLN A 25 -19.45 0.46 -5.16
CA GLN A 25 -20.22 -0.76 -5.37
C GLN A 25 -19.52 -1.98 -4.74
N SER A 26 -20.31 -2.92 -4.24
CA SER A 26 -19.81 -4.11 -3.53
C SER A 26 -20.24 -5.42 -4.20
N ILE A 27 -20.40 -5.39 -5.52
CA ILE A 27 -21.02 -6.46 -6.30
C ILE A 27 -20.00 -7.12 -7.23
N ASN A 28 -19.18 -6.32 -7.92
CA ASN A 28 -18.21 -6.80 -8.88
C ASN A 28 -16.79 -6.48 -8.42
N TYR A 29 -15.99 -7.48 -8.10
CA TYR A 29 -14.58 -7.33 -7.73
C TYR A 29 -13.73 -8.04 -8.80
N PRO A 30 -13.24 -7.33 -9.82
CA PRO A 30 -12.61 -7.93 -11.00
C PRO A 30 -11.15 -8.34 -10.77
N THR A 31 -10.52 -7.85 -9.71
CA THR A 31 -9.11 -8.10 -9.39
C THR A 31 -8.97 -8.34 -7.89
N ASN A 32 -8.06 -9.24 -7.51
CA ASN A 32 -7.82 -9.50 -6.08
C ASN A 32 -7.35 -8.21 -5.41
N VAL A 33 -7.88 -7.94 -4.21
CA VAL A 33 -7.40 -6.85 -3.37
C VAL A 33 -6.82 -7.46 -2.11
N TRP A 34 -5.67 -6.93 -1.68
CA TRP A 34 -5.02 -7.37 -0.47
C TRP A 34 -4.45 -6.20 0.31
N ASP A 35 -4.19 -6.46 1.58
CA ASP A 35 -3.44 -5.56 2.45
C ASP A 35 -2.74 -6.35 3.56
N TYR A 36 -1.88 -5.69 4.32
CA TYR A 36 -1.08 -6.30 5.36
C TYR A 36 -1.36 -5.67 6.72
N PHE A 37 -1.58 -6.53 7.71
CA PHE A 37 -1.90 -6.13 9.07
C PHE A 37 -0.83 -6.62 10.03
N THR A 38 -0.53 -5.81 11.04
CA THR A 38 0.38 -6.24 12.10
C THR A 38 -0.40 -6.87 13.25
N THR A 39 -0.01 -8.08 13.69
CA THR A 39 -0.60 -8.70 14.87
C THR A 39 -0.38 -7.88 16.14
N LEU A 40 -1.36 -7.92 17.03
CA LEU A 40 -1.26 -7.33 18.36
C LEU A 40 -0.51 -8.28 19.31
N GLY A 41 0.24 -7.71 20.26
CA GLY A 41 0.95 -8.46 21.29
C GLY A 41 2.46 -8.24 21.28
N LYS A 42 3.16 -9.01 22.13
CA LYS A 42 4.63 -8.91 22.30
C LYS A 42 5.38 -9.33 21.04
N TYR A 43 4.91 -10.40 20.38
CA TYR A 43 5.50 -10.94 19.16
C TYR A 43 4.68 -10.46 17.96
N ARG A 44 5.03 -9.28 17.46
CA ARG A 44 4.39 -8.68 16.29
C ARG A 44 4.83 -9.42 15.03
N GLY A 45 3.87 -9.84 14.23
CA GLY A 45 4.06 -10.44 12.91
C GLY A 45 3.21 -9.71 11.88
N LEU A 46 3.53 -9.90 10.60
CA LEU A 46 2.78 -9.36 9.48
C LEU A 46 1.85 -10.44 8.93
N ILE A 47 0.58 -10.11 8.70
CA ILE A 47 -0.42 -11.00 8.11
C ILE A 47 -0.92 -10.35 6.82
N LYS A 48 -1.01 -11.12 5.73
CA LYS A 48 -1.68 -10.69 4.50
C LYS A 48 -3.15 -11.08 4.55
N ILE A 49 -4.05 -10.15 4.23
CA ILE A 49 -5.45 -10.45 3.98
C ILE A 49 -5.71 -10.22 2.50
N THR A 50 -6.29 -11.21 1.82
CA THR A 50 -6.61 -11.14 0.39
C THR A 50 -8.09 -11.45 0.19
N GLN A 51 -8.82 -10.57 -0.49
CA GLN A 51 -10.15 -10.86 -1.04
C GLN A 51 -9.99 -11.31 -2.49
N VAL A 52 -10.55 -12.48 -2.80
CA VAL A 52 -10.48 -13.09 -4.13
C VAL A 52 -11.51 -12.45 -5.06
N SER A 53 -11.09 -12.21 -6.30
CA SER A 53 -11.89 -11.61 -7.37
C SER A 53 -12.86 -12.58 -8.00
N ASP A 54 -13.93 -12.03 -8.58
CA ASP A 54 -14.90 -12.75 -9.42
C ASP A 54 -14.26 -13.44 -10.63
N ARG A 55 -13.09 -12.96 -11.04
CA ARG A 55 -12.37 -13.42 -12.22
C ARG A 55 -11.34 -14.50 -11.89
N SER A 56 -11.20 -14.90 -10.62
CA SER A 56 -10.27 -15.96 -10.24
C SER A 56 -10.59 -17.28 -10.94
N LEU A 57 -9.56 -17.94 -11.45
CA LEU A 57 -9.65 -19.26 -12.08
C LEU A 57 -9.25 -20.40 -11.14
N ASP A 58 -9.03 -20.12 -9.85
CA ASP A 58 -8.68 -21.15 -8.87
C ASP A 58 -9.84 -22.17 -8.71
N PRO A 59 -9.66 -23.45 -9.09
CA PRO A 59 -10.73 -24.44 -9.04
C PRO A 59 -11.18 -24.79 -7.61
N ASN A 60 -10.41 -24.39 -6.59
CA ASN A 60 -10.70 -24.70 -5.19
C ASN A 60 -11.41 -23.57 -4.45
N THR A 61 -11.80 -22.50 -5.15
CA THR A 61 -12.39 -21.31 -4.56
C THR A 61 -13.67 -20.95 -5.32
N ASN A 62 -14.77 -20.72 -4.61
CA ASN A 62 -15.95 -20.13 -5.22
C ASN A 62 -15.77 -18.61 -5.32
N ALA A 63 -15.21 -18.15 -6.44
CA ALA A 63 -14.82 -16.76 -6.67
C ALA A 63 -15.96 -15.76 -6.45
N LEU A 64 -17.19 -16.13 -6.83
CA LEU A 64 -18.39 -15.27 -6.75
C LEU A 64 -18.85 -14.99 -5.31
N ASP A 65 -18.34 -15.73 -4.32
CA ASP A 65 -18.60 -15.46 -2.90
C ASP A 65 -17.63 -14.42 -2.32
N HIS A 66 -16.70 -13.91 -3.13
CA HIS A 66 -15.61 -13.00 -2.75
C HIS A 66 -14.88 -13.42 -1.48
N PRO A 67 -14.40 -14.68 -1.39
CA PRO A 67 -13.85 -15.21 -0.15
C PRO A 67 -12.59 -14.45 0.27
N ILE A 68 -12.46 -14.26 1.58
CA ILE A 68 -11.33 -13.57 2.20
C ILE A 68 -10.40 -14.61 2.84
N TYR A 69 -9.12 -14.54 2.50
CA TYR A 69 -8.11 -15.45 3.02
C TYR A 69 -6.98 -14.70 3.74
N ILE A 70 -6.52 -15.28 4.85
CA ILE A 70 -5.27 -14.95 5.50
C ILE A 70 -4.11 -15.68 4.80
N ASN A 71 -3.03 -14.96 4.51
CA ASN A 71 -1.76 -15.47 3.97
C ASN A 71 -1.93 -16.31 2.69
N ARG A 72 -2.86 -15.91 1.82
CA ARG A 72 -2.98 -16.48 0.48
C ARG A 72 -1.89 -15.94 -0.43
N LYS A 73 -1.20 -16.84 -1.13
CA LYS A 73 -0.26 -16.51 -2.22
C LYS A 73 -0.82 -17.03 -3.53
N SER A 74 -0.94 -16.13 -4.49
CA SER A 74 -1.63 -16.35 -5.75
C SER A 74 -0.67 -16.25 -6.92
N ILE A 75 -0.95 -17.01 -7.96
CA ILE A 75 -0.28 -16.91 -9.26
C ILE A 75 -1.22 -16.13 -10.18
N TYR A 76 -0.71 -15.09 -10.81
CA TYR A 76 -1.48 -14.19 -11.66
C TYR A 76 -0.98 -14.22 -13.10
N LYS A 77 -1.83 -13.79 -14.03
CA LYS A 77 -1.41 -13.30 -15.34
C LYS A 77 -0.76 -11.90 -15.19
N ASN A 78 0.48 -11.87 -14.69
CA ASN A 78 1.20 -10.65 -14.33
C ASN A 78 2.25 -10.20 -15.37
N GLY A 79 2.20 -10.71 -16.59
CA GLY A 79 2.96 -10.17 -17.73
C GLY A 79 2.59 -8.72 -18.05
N ARG A 80 3.45 -8.02 -18.80
CA ARG A 80 3.25 -6.59 -19.12
C ARG A 80 1.98 -6.34 -19.94
N GLN A 81 1.63 -7.28 -20.82
CA GLN A 81 0.45 -7.24 -21.69
C GLN A 81 -0.76 -7.98 -21.12
N GLU A 82 -0.67 -8.50 -19.90
CA GLU A 82 -1.74 -9.27 -19.29
C GLU A 82 -2.71 -8.38 -18.49
N ASP A 83 -3.62 -9.01 -17.73
CA ASP A 83 -4.76 -8.38 -17.06
C ASP A 83 -4.86 -8.67 -15.56
N TYR A 84 -3.80 -9.26 -14.99
CA TYR A 84 -3.68 -9.59 -13.57
C TYR A 84 -4.77 -10.52 -13.02
N GLN A 85 -5.39 -11.31 -13.89
CA GLN A 85 -6.32 -12.36 -13.46
C GLN A 85 -5.60 -13.41 -12.60
N GLU A 86 -6.19 -13.79 -11.47
CA GLU A 86 -5.68 -14.91 -10.67
C GLU A 86 -5.90 -16.23 -11.43
N LEU A 87 -4.82 -16.97 -11.65
CA LEU A 87 -4.86 -18.30 -12.25
C LEU A 87 -5.19 -19.37 -11.21
N ARG A 88 -4.54 -19.31 -10.05
CA ARG A 88 -4.73 -20.23 -8.91
C ARG A 88 -4.01 -19.73 -7.67
N ALA A 89 -4.36 -20.28 -6.51
CA ALA A 89 -3.49 -20.20 -5.34
C ALA A 89 -2.24 -21.08 -5.52
N GLU A 90 -1.06 -20.53 -5.22
CA GLU A 90 0.12 -21.31 -4.87
C GLU A 90 0.02 -21.79 -3.43
N VAL A 91 -0.38 -20.88 -2.53
CA VAL A 91 -0.71 -21.17 -1.12
C VAL A 91 -2.18 -20.78 -0.91
N PRO A 92 -3.08 -21.74 -0.60
CA PRO A 92 -4.52 -21.47 -0.47
C PRO A 92 -4.88 -20.39 0.55
N GLY A 93 -4.09 -20.31 1.63
CA GLY A 93 -4.37 -19.46 2.79
C GLY A 93 -5.34 -20.12 3.77
N ILE A 94 -5.78 -19.31 4.73
CA ILE A 94 -6.76 -19.65 5.77
C ILE A 94 -8.02 -18.84 5.50
N LEU A 95 -9.16 -19.51 5.30
CA LEU A 95 -10.43 -18.84 5.01
C LEU A 95 -10.92 -18.11 6.27
N VAL A 96 -11.33 -16.86 6.09
CA VAL A 96 -12.03 -16.08 7.11
C VAL A 96 -13.54 -16.19 6.84
N SER A 97 -14.31 -16.67 7.81
CA SER A 97 -15.76 -16.81 7.67
C SER A 97 -16.48 -15.51 8.04
N ALA A 98 -17.35 -15.03 7.16
CA ALA A 98 -18.23 -13.89 7.43
C ALA A 98 -19.21 -14.18 8.58
N LEU A 99 -19.59 -15.46 8.75
CA LEU A 99 -20.57 -15.93 9.72
C LEU A 99 -19.91 -16.83 10.77
N ASN A 100 -20.46 -16.83 11.99
CA ASN A 100 -20.05 -17.68 13.09
C ASN A 100 -21.09 -18.77 13.43
N GLY A 101 -21.55 -19.47 12.39
CA GLY A 101 -22.59 -20.49 12.52
C GLY A 101 -23.87 -19.87 13.10
N ASN A 102 -24.32 -20.38 14.24
CA ASN A 102 -25.51 -19.88 14.95
C ASN A 102 -25.22 -18.73 15.92
N ASN A 103 -23.96 -18.27 16.03
CA ASN A 103 -23.56 -17.21 16.95
C ASN A 103 -23.32 -15.90 16.21
N ASP A 104 -23.52 -14.78 16.91
CA ASP A 104 -23.16 -13.46 16.40
C ASP A 104 -21.65 -13.24 16.43
N ASN A 105 -21.12 -12.62 15.37
CA ASN A 105 -19.73 -12.15 15.29
C ASN A 105 -19.48 -10.90 16.14
N ASN A 106 -20.52 -10.33 16.77
CA ASN A 106 -20.45 -9.10 17.53
C ASN A 106 -19.99 -9.37 18.97
N SER A 107 -19.17 -8.46 19.50
CA SER A 107 -18.75 -8.42 20.90
C SER A 107 -18.80 -6.98 21.41
N MET A 108 -18.72 -6.78 22.73
CA MET A 108 -18.83 -5.44 23.34
C MET A 108 -17.87 -4.39 22.74
N ASN A 109 -16.66 -4.81 22.32
CA ASN A 109 -15.60 -3.91 21.85
C ASN A 109 -15.06 -4.26 20.45
N GLY A 110 -15.83 -5.00 19.64
CA GLY A 110 -15.40 -5.33 18.28
C GLY A 110 -16.09 -6.54 17.67
N PHE A 111 -15.60 -6.96 16.52
CA PHE A 111 -16.08 -8.14 15.81
C PHE A 111 -14.99 -9.22 15.81
N TYR A 112 -15.41 -10.48 15.85
CA TYR A 112 -14.54 -11.62 15.66
C TYR A 112 -15.06 -12.48 14.52
N PHE A 113 -14.15 -13.05 13.73
CA PHE A 113 -14.48 -13.84 12.55
C PHE A 113 -13.80 -15.20 12.68
N PRO A 114 -14.54 -16.31 12.58
CA PRO A 114 -13.94 -17.64 12.58
C PRO A 114 -12.98 -17.83 11.42
N ILE A 115 -12.01 -18.71 11.62
CA ILE A 115 -11.05 -19.12 10.60
C ILE A 115 -11.04 -20.65 10.48
N ASP A 116 -10.82 -21.16 9.27
CA ASP A 116 -10.94 -22.59 8.97
C ASP A 116 -9.70 -23.43 9.37
N LYS A 117 -8.60 -22.77 9.76
CA LYS A 117 -7.33 -23.40 10.15
C LYS A 117 -6.68 -22.64 11.31
N VAL A 118 -5.75 -23.32 11.98
CA VAL A 118 -4.90 -22.68 12.99
C VAL A 118 -3.99 -21.66 12.32
N LEU A 119 -4.05 -20.41 12.79
CA LEU A 119 -3.15 -19.36 12.34
C LEU A 119 -1.78 -19.53 13.01
N LEU A 120 -0.78 -19.90 12.21
CA LEU A 120 0.61 -20.00 12.63
C LEU A 120 1.44 -18.87 12.00
N TYR A 121 2.40 -18.34 12.76
CA TYR A 121 3.40 -17.39 12.26
C TYR A 121 4.80 -18.00 12.30
N ASP A 122 4.92 -19.15 11.64
CA ASP A 122 6.12 -19.99 11.59
C ASP A 122 7.09 -19.56 10.47
N ASP A 123 8.22 -20.25 10.34
CA ASP A 123 9.21 -19.92 9.30
C ASP A 123 8.67 -20.11 7.88
N ALA A 124 7.73 -21.04 7.67
CA ALA A 124 7.09 -21.24 6.37
C ALA A 124 6.26 -20.00 5.97
N THR A 125 5.40 -19.53 6.86
CA THR A 125 4.59 -18.31 6.66
C THR A 125 5.49 -17.09 6.45
N ARG A 126 6.54 -16.94 7.26
CA ARG A 126 7.50 -15.83 7.15
C ARG A 126 8.28 -15.87 5.84
N SER A 127 8.70 -17.05 5.39
CA SER A 127 9.38 -17.25 4.10
C SER A 127 8.47 -16.96 2.93
N GLN A 128 7.20 -17.36 3.00
CA GLN A 128 6.20 -17.07 1.98
C GLN A 128 6.00 -15.55 1.83
N LEU A 129 5.76 -14.83 2.92
CA LEU A 129 5.61 -13.37 2.89
C LEU A 129 6.88 -12.69 2.35
N ALA A 130 8.06 -13.20 2.73
CA ALA A 130 9.34 -12.70 2.24
C ALA A 130 9.71 -13.18 0.81
N SER A 131 8.79 -13.84 0.09
CA SER A 131 8.99 -14.29 -1.30
C SER A 131 8.28 -13.42 -2.33
N GLU A 132 7.52 -12.42 -1.89
CA GLU A 132 6.77 -11.51 -2.75
C GLU A 132 7.02 -10.04 -2.37
N ARG A 133 6.61 -9.12 -3.24
CA ARG A 133 6.57 -7.70 -2.90
C ARG A 133 5.40 -7.44 -1.95
N ILE A 134 5.70 -6.91 -0.77
CA ILE A 134 4.69 -6.54 0.23
C ILE A 134 4.37 -5.07 0.04
N ARG A 135 3.16 -4.73 -0.44
CA ARG A 135 2.65 -3.35 -0.50
C ARG A 135 1.66 -3.13 0.64
N ILE A 136 2.00 -2.23 1.56
CA ILE A 136 1.22 -1.94 2.78
C ILE A 136 0.64 -0.55 2.63
N GLU A 137 -0.68 -0.46 2.78
CA GLU A 137 -1.38 0.83 2.80
C GLU A 137 -1.11 1.55 4.16
N ALA A 138 -0.93 2.86 4.14
CA ALA A 138 -0.53 3.62 5.32
C ALA A 138 -1.56 3.60 6.45
N THR A 139 -2.87 3.56 6.16
CA THR A 139 -3.90 3.43 7.21
C THR A 139 -3.80 2.10 7.95
N THR A 140 -3.39 1.00 7.32
CA THR A 140 -3.20 -0.29 8.03
C THR A 140 -1.95 -0.33 8.89
N MET A 141 -1.02 0.60 8.68
CA MET A 141 0.09 0.85 9.60
C MET A 141 -0.34 1.60 10.87
N LEU A 142 -1.54 2.18 10.90
CA LEU A 142 -2.08 2.98 11.99
C LEU A 142 -3.35 2.32 12.56
N PRO A 143 -3.23 1.43 13.57
CA PRO A 143 -4.35 0.63 14.08
C PRO A 143 -5.58 1.45 14.47
N GLU A 144 -5.39 2.67 14.93
CA GLU A 144 -6.46 3.60 15.30
C GLU A 144 -7.37 3.95 14.12
N MET A 145 -6.86 3.96 12.88
CA MET A 145 -7.67 4.15 11.67
C MET A 145 -8.70 3.03 11.50
N LEU A 146 -8.33 1.81 11.89
CA LEU A 146 -9.15 0.61 11.75
C LEU A 146 -10.12 0.46 12.91
N THR A 147 -9.66 0.67 14.15
CA THR A 147 -10.49 0.53 15.35
C THR A 147 -11.55 1.62 15.45
N ASN A 148 -11.26 2.83 14.95
CA ASN A 148 -12.18 3.96 14.99
C ASN A 148 -12.99 4.14 13.71
N ASN A 149 -12.98 3.14 12.82
CA ASN A 149 -13.76 3.11 11.57
C ASN A 149 -13.52 4.36 10.68
N MET A 150 -12.25 4.73 10.51
CA MET A 150 -11.83 5.95 9.82
C MET A 150 -11.36 5.69 8.39
N ARG A 151 -10.69 4.54 8.15
CA ARG A 151 -10.26 4.12 6.81
C ARG A 151 -11.43 4.15 5.82
N LEU A 152 -11.27 4.89 4.74
CA LEU A 152 -12.26 5.12 3.68
C LEU A 152 -13.64 5.57 4.18
N ASN A 153 -13.72 6.21 5.34
CA ASN A 153 -14.99 6.55 5.98
C ASN A 153 -14.97 7.94 6.65
N CYS A 154 -13.82 8.60 6.71
CA CYS A 154 -13.71 9.97 7.20
C CYS A 154 -12.69 10.78 6.40
N MET A 155 -12.75 12.09 6.56
CA MET A 155 -11.72 13.03 6.15
C MET A 155 -11.52 14.01 7.31
N GLY A 156 -10.27 14.34 7.61
CA GLY A 156 -10.02 15.26 8.72
C GLY A 156 -8.57 15.36 9.15
N SER A 157 -8.35 16.19 10.17
CA SER A 157 -7.05 16.37 10.81
C SER A 157 -6.96 15.58 12.11
N PHE A 158 -5.76 15.09 12.41
CA PHE A 158 -5.50 14.34 13.64
C PHE A 158 -4.61 15.14 14.59
N PRO A 159 -4.93 15.17 15.90
CA PRO A 159 -4.08 15.83 16.87
C PRO A 159 -2.78 15.04 17.09
N ARG A 160 -1.76 15.72 17.59
CA ARG A 160 -0.50 15.08 17.98
C ARG A 160 -0.74 14.03 19.07
N GLY A 161 -0.10 12.87 18.90
CA GLY A 161 -0.20 11.75 19.83
C GLY A 161 -1.44 10.89 19.64
N TYR A 162 -2.26 11.16 18.63
CA TYR A 162 -3.43 10.33 18.32
C TYR A 162 -3.04 8.92 17.86
N PHE A 163 -2.02 8.80 17.01
CA PHE A 163 -1.55 7.51 16.48
C PHE A 163 -0.34 7.00 17.24
N LYS A 164 -0.44 5.81 17.83
CA LYS A 164 0.66 5.12 18.54
C LYS A 164 1.86 4.85 17.64
N ASN A 165 1.62 4.59 16.36
CA ASN A 165 2.69 4.32 15.39
C ASN A 165 3.29 5.60 14.78
N ILE A 166 2.89 6.78 15.27
CA ILE A 166 3.58 8.05 15.03
C ILE A 166 4.11 8.58 16.37
N PRO A 167 5.18 7.97 16.93
CA PRO A 167 5.63 8.27 18.29
C PRO A 167 6.14 9.70 18.50
N ASN A 168 6.66 10.32 17.45
CA ASN A 168 7.22 11.68 17.49
C ASN A 168 6.58 12.52 16.39
N MET A 169 6.09 13.72 16.75
CA MET A 169 5.56 14.71 15.81
C MET A 169 5.76 16.12 16.36
N SER A 170 6.34 17.01 15.56
CA SER A 170 6.58 18.40 15.97
C SER A 170 5.28 19.18 16.12
N ALA A 171 5.31 20.25 16.92
CA ALA A 171 4.14 21.12 17.11
C ALA A 171 3.71 21.85 15.83
N GLY A 172 4.62 21.99 14.86
CA GLY A 172 4.36 22.61 13.56
C GLY A 172 3.86 21.63 12.49
N THR A 173 3.68 20.34 12.83
CA THR A 173 3.14 19.34 11.91
C THR A 173 1.62 19.34 11.95
N ILE A 174 1.00 19.43 10.78
CA ILE A 174 -0.45 19.21 10.60
C ILE A 174 -0.60 17.90 9.86
N MET A 175 -1.25 16.92 10.47
CA MET A 175 -1.53 15.62 9.84
C MET A 175 -3.00 15.56 9.43
N THR A 176 -3.27 15.28 8.16
CA THR A 176 -4.61 15.10 7.63
C THR A 176 -4.73 13.79 6.88
N TYR A 177 -5.92 13.21 6.90
CA TYR A 177 -6.31 12.09 6.06
C TYR A 177 -7.42 12.54 5.14
N LEU A 178 -7.24 12.25 3.85
CA LEU A 178 -8.22 12.51 2.82
C LEU A 178 -8.63 11.20 2.16
N SER A 179 -9.90 11.10 1.79
CA SER A 179 -10.40 9.93 1.08
C SER A 179 -11.44 10.35 0.05
N CYS A 180 -11.37 9.72 -1.12
CA CYS A 180 -12.32 9.92 -2.20
C CYS A 180 -13.75 9.52 -1.83
N THR A 181 -13.93 8.69 -0.78
CA THR A 181 -15.24 8.25 -0.30
C THR A 181 -15.92 9.26 0.63
N HIS A 182 -15.26 10.35 1.02
CA HIS A 182 -15.84 11.30 1.96
C HIS A 182 -17.00 12.12 1.36
N ASP A 183 -16.92 12.49 0.07
CA ASP A 183 -17.92 13.30 -0.61
C ASP A 183 -18.36 12.67 -1.93
N ARG A 184 -19.68 12.48 -2.07
CA ARG A 184 -20.36 11.96 -3.25
C ARG A 184 -20.10 12.77 -4.53
N LEU A 185 -19.95 14.10 -4.44
CA LEU A 185 -19.91 15.02 -5.58
C LEU A 185 -18.50 15.56 -5.88
N SER A 186 -17.63 15.69 -4.87
CA SER A 186 -16.32 16.33 -5.02
C SER A 186 -15.12 15.53 -4.52
N GLY A 187 -15.33 14.32 -3.97
CA GLY A 187 -14.30 13.55 -3.29
C GLY A 187 -13.19 13.04 -4.23
N GLY A 188 -12.11 13.79 -4.41
CA GLY A 188 -10.85 13.32 -4.98
C GLY A 188 -10.89 12.77 -6.41
N ASN A 189 -11.62 13.41 -7.33
CA ASN A 189 -11.68 12.96 -8.73
C ASN A 189 -10.33 13.12 -9.45
N GLY A 190 -9.82 12.04 -10.03
CA GLY A 190 -8.55 12.06 -10.75
C GLY A 190 -7.31 12.11 -9.84
N TRP A 191 -7.44 11.64 -8.61
CA TRP A 191 -6.31 11.32 -7.75
C TRP A 191 -5.57 10.08 -8.26
N ARG A 192 -4.34 9.91 -7.78
CA ARG A 192 -3.44 8.81 -8.17
C ARG A 192 -3.03 7.99 -6.96
N ASP A 193 -3.96 7.88 -6.02
CA ASP A 193 -3.69 7.44 -4.67
C ASP A 193 -4.26 6.02 -4.53
N TYR A 194 -3.47 5.11 -3.97
CA TYR A 194 -3.82 3.72 -3.81
C TYR A 194 -5.06 3.60 -2.93
N GLN A 195 -6.06 2.83 -3.36
CA GLN A 195 -7.35 2.67 -2.68
C GLN A 195 -8.14 3.99 -2.48
N GLY A 196 -7.75 5.06 -3.17
CA GLY A 196 -8.50 6.32 -3.21
C GLY A 196 -8.37 7.17 -1.95
N ASP A 197 -7.34 6.97 -1.14
CA ASP A 197 -7.05 7.76 0.05
C ASP A 197 -5.58 8.18 0.16
N GLU A 198 -5.32 9.21 0.97
CA GLU A 198 -3.98 9.72 1.22
C GLU A 198 -3.86 10.34 2.62
N PHE A 199 -2.65 10.27 3.19
CA PHE A 199 -2.25 11.17 4.27
C PHE A 199 -1.47 12.35 3.70
N LEU A 200 -1.80 13.54 4.16
CA LEU A 200 -1.02 14.75 3.92
C LEU A 200 -0.45 15.28 5.24
N PHE A 201 0.82 15.63 5.20
CA PHE A 201 1.51 16.32 6.28
C PHE A 201 1.88 17.72 5.81
N LEU A 202 1.37 18.73 6.51
CA LEU A 202 1.59 20.15 6.22
C LEU A 202 2.33 20.85 7.37
N GLY A 203 2.62 22.14 7.18
CA GLY A 203 3.37 22.96 8.12
C GLY A 203 4.88 22.69 8.05
N LEU A 204 5.60 23.02 9.12
CA LEU A 204 7.00 22.61 9.29
C LEU A 204 7.02 21.19 9.85
N PHE A 205 6.52 20.25 9.04
CA PHE A 205 6.34 18.88 9.48
C PHE A 205 7.68 18.25 9.85
N ASP A 206 7.67 17.51 10.95
CA ASP A 206 8.77 16.68 11.42
C ASP A 206 8.16 15.58 12.28
N PHE A 207 8.03 14.39 11.72
CA PHE A 207 7.37 13.27 12.35
C PHE A 207 8.08 11.95 12.07
N THR A 208 7.89 10.99 12.96
CA THR A 208 8.44 9.64 12.85
C THR A 208 7.31 8.65 12.73
N LEU A 209 7.32 7.81 11.70
CA LEU A 209 6.41 6.69 11.46
C LEU A 209 7.11 5.38 11.82
N ARG A 210 6.45 4.56 12.63
CA ARG A 210 6.86 3.19 12.93
C ARG A 210 6.42 2.27 11.81
N LEU A 211 7.35 1.47 11.30
CA LEU A 211 7.08 0.48 10.27
C LEU A 211 6.46 -0.82 10.87
N PRO A 212 5.57 -1.50 10.12
CA PRO A 212 5.26 -2.91 10.33
C PRO A 212 6.51 -3.80 10.42
N PRO A 213 6.42 -4.96 11.09
CA PRO A 213 7.55 -5.88 11.17
C PRO A 213 7.87 -6.47 9.79
N PHE A 214 9.17 -6.62 9.50
CA PHE A 214 9.60 -7.40 8.36
C PHE A 214 9.37 -8.89 8.65
N PRO A 215 8.85 -9.68 7.70
CA PRO A 215 8.48 -11.07 7.97
C PRO A 215 9.70 -11.95 8.24
N LYS A 216 10.81 -11.74 7.50
CA LYS A 216 12.03 -12.55 7.60
C LYS A 216 13.27 -11.68 7.53
N ASP A 217 14.35 -12.14 8.17
CA ASP A 217 15.67 -11.54 8.03
C ASP A 217 16.08 -11.54 6.55
N GLY A 218 16.66 -10.44 6.08
CA GLY A 218 17.15 -10.33 4.71
C GLY A 218 17.39 -8.89 4.29
N THR A 219 17.93 -8.73 3.08
CA THR A 219 18.09 -7.42 2.45
C THR A 219 16.81 -7.05 1.71
N TYR A 220 16.30 -5.85 1.98
CA TYR A 220 15.09 -5.33 1.34
C TYR A 220 15.36 -3.96 0.74
N GLU A 221 14.73 -3.69 -0.40
CA GLU A 221 14.39 -2.32 -0.77
C GLU A 221 13.13 -1.92 -0.01
N LEU A 222 13.23 -0.85 0.76
CA LEU A 222 12.08 -0.13 1.29
C LEU A 222 11.71 0.95 0.28
N ARG A 223 10.51 0.88 -0.27
CA ARG A 223 10.00 1.83 -1.27
C ARG A 223 8.77 2.57 -0.76
N MET A 224 8.48 3.70 -1.37
CA MET A 224 7.30 4.52 -1.07
C MET A 224 6.65 4.99 -2.36
N GLY A 225 5.31 4.92 -2.42
CA GLY A 225 4.52 5.51 -3.51
C GLY A 225 4.44 7.03 -3.39
N LEU A 226 4.50 7.73 -4.52
CA LEU A 226 4.48 9.18 -4.60
C LEU A 226 3.41 9.65 -5.60
N SER A 227 2.66 10.69 -5.21
CA SER A 227 1.75 11.45 -6.08
C SER A 227 2.25 12.90 -6.16
N ASN A 228 3.19 13.15 -7.08
CA ASN A 228 3.87 14.43 -7.27
C ASN A 228 3.00 15.45 -7.99
N ASN A 229 2.96 16.68 -7.48
CA ASN A 229 2.26 17.81 -8.09
C ASN A 229 2.79 19.15 -7.51
N PRO A 230 2.49 20.31 -8.14
CA PRO A 230 3.05 21.60 -7.71
C PRO A 230 2.70 22.08 -6.29
N ASN A 231 1.65 21.52 -5.65
CA ASN A 231 1.26 21.86 -4.28
C ASN A 231 2.05 21.07 -3.23
N ARG A 232 2.77 20.02 -3.63
CA ARG A 232 3.52 19.18 -2.71
C ARG A 232 4.71 19.90 -2.05
N GLY A 233 5.26 19.24 -1.04
CA GLY A 233 6.44 19.67 -0.29
C GLY A 233 7.73 18.96 -0.74
N MET A 234 8.78 19.19 0.03
CA MET A 234 10.04 18.46 -0.08
C MET A 234 10.46 18.03 1.32
N ALA A 235 10.91 16.79 1.47
CA ALA A 235 11.26 16.23 2.77
C ALA A 235 12.60 15.51 2.75
N GLN A 236 13.39 15.71 3.81
CA GLN A 236 14.46 14.79 4.15
C GLN A 236 13.85 13.54 4.83
N ILE A 237 14.16 12.37 4.29
CA ILE A 237 13.78 11.08 4.87
C ILE A 237 14.95 10.52 5.66
N TYR A 238 14.66 9.96 6.82
CA TYR A 238 15.61 9.25 7.68
C TYR A 238 15.09 7.85 7.99
N PHE A 239 16.00 6.90 8.19
CA PHE A 239 15.70 5.50 8.49
C PHE A 239 16.59 4.95 9.61
N GLY A 240 16.10 3.96 10.35
CA GLY A 240 16.83 3.27 11.41
C GLY A 240 15.92 2.48 12.35
N ASP A 241 16.53 1.85 13.37
CA ASP A 241 15.85 1.04 14.39
C ASP A 241 15.66 1.75 15.74
N ASP A 242 16.19 2.97 15.89
CA ASP A 242 15.99 3.87 17.03
C ASP A 242 15.25 5.14 16.58
N PRO A 243 14.00 5.39 17.04
CA PRO A 243 13.20 6.52 16.58
C PRO A 243 13.79 7.89 16.93
N ASN A 244 14.79 7.96 17.82
CA ASN A 244 15.46 9.20 18.21
C ASN A 244 16.82 9.38 17.54
N ARG A 245 17.34 8.36 16.83
CA ARG A 245 18.67 8.34 16.20
C ARG A 245 18.61 7.72 14.82
N LEU A 246 17.86 8.36 13.92
CA LEU A 246 17.69 7.93 12.53
C LEU A 246 18.70 8.62 11.60
N THR A 247 19.13 7.92 10.56
CA THR A 247 20.13 8.38 9.59
C THR A 247 19.45 8.81 8.29
N PRO A 248 19.84 9.93 7.64
CA PRO A 248 19.26 10.33 6.36
C PRO A 248 19.51 9.25 5.30
N THR A 249 18.50 8.94 4.48
CA THR A 249 18.60 7.86 3.48
C THR A 249 19.09 8.31 2.11
N GLY A 250 19.20 9.63 1.89
CA GLY A 250 19.60 10.23 0.63
C GLY A 250 19.36 11.74 0.62
N LEU A 251 19.29 12.33 -0.58
CA LEU A 251 18.91 13.73 -0.75
C LEU A 251 17.43 13.95 -0.37
N PRO A 252 17.03 15.19 -0.01
CA PRO A 252 15.63 15.52 0.17
C PRO A 252 14.80 15.20 -1.07
N VAL A 253 13.64 14.57 -0.85
CA VAL A 253 12.70 14.17 -1.90
C VAL A 253 11.81 15.34 -2.22
N ASP A 254 11.87 15.84 -3.46
CA ASP A 254 11.05 16.94 -3.94
C ASP A 254 9.81 16.42 -4.68
N MET A 255 8.68 16.34 -3.98
CA MET A 255 7.41 15.86 -4.55
C MET A 255 6.73 16.90 -5.45
N ARG A 256 7.30 18.10 -5.62
CA ARG A 256 6.78 19.12 -6.54
C ARG A 256 7.13 18.83 -7.99
N GLN A 257 8.21 18.08 -8.20
CA GLN A 257 8.75 17.83 -9.53
C GLN A 257 7.98 16.69 -10.18
N SER A 258 7.42 16.95 -11.36
CA SER A 258 6.95 15.88 -12.23
C SER A 258 8.14 15.05 -12.71
N ALA A 259 7.93 13.76 -12.94
CA ALA A 259 8.89 12.95 -13.66
C ALA A 259 8.92 13.29 -15.16
N GLY A 260 9.85 12.69 -15.88
CA GLY A 260 10.16 13.01 -17.29
C GLY A 260 11.28 14.03 -17.45
N THR A 261 12.05 14.27 -16.39
CA THR A 261 13.21 15.16 -16.37
C THR A 261 14.49 14.35 -16.20
N VAL A 262 15.66 14.99 -16.33
CA VAL A 262 16.95 14.33 -16.05
C VAL A 262 17.03 13.81 -14.61
N ALA A 263 16.37 14.48 -13.65
CA ALA A 263 16.37 14.08 -12.24
C ALA A 263 15.48 12.86 -11.97
N ILE A 264 14.38 12.71 -12.71
CA ILE A 264 13.46 11.58 -12.60
C ILE A 264 13.12 11.14 -14.04
N PRO A 265 13.93 10.25 -14.66
CA PRO A 265 13.89 9.95 -16.09
C PRO A 265 12.77 8.98 -16.46
N TRP A 266 11.55 9.33 -16.07
CA TRP A 266 10.35 8.60 -16.45
C TRP A 266 10.05 8.78 -17.93
N VAL A 267 9.67 7.70 -18.59
CA VAL A 267 9.22 7.70 -19.98
C VAL A 267 7.91 6.93 -20.02
N ALA A 268 6.95 7.35 -20.86
CA ALA A 268 5.72 6.59 -21.05
C ALA A 268 6.04 5.18 -21.58
N ASP A 269 5.23 4.18 -21.22
CA ASP A 269 5.34 2.88 -21.89
C ASP A 269 4.91 3.03 -23.36
N ILE A 270 5.59 2.33 -24.25
CA ILE A 270 5.27 2.24 -25.69
C ILE A 270 4.50 0.94 -25.91
N ASP A 271 3.31 1.03 -26.50
CA ASP A 271 2.47 -0.14 -26.76
C ASP A 271 3.20 -1.15 -27.65
N GLY A 272 3.24 -2.41 -27.19
CA GLY A 272 3.88 -3.51 -27.92
C GLY A 272 5.42 -3.58 -27.84
N ASP A 273 6.09 -2.63 -27.17
CA ASP A 273 7.56 -2.64 -27.03
C ASP A 273 8.00 -2.93 -25.59
N ASP A 274 7.79 -4.17 -25.16
CA ASP A 274 8.11 -4.61 -23.79
C ASP A 274 9.61 -4.55 -23.47
N ILE A 275 10.48 -4.71 -24.47
CA ILE A 275 11.94 -4.66 -24.30
C ILE A 275 12.36 -3.24 -23.91
N THR A 276 11.98 -2.25 -24.73
CA THR A 276 12.27 -0.84 -24.45
C THR A 276 11.62 -0.40 -23.13
N ASN A 277 10.40 -0.84 -22.86
CA ASN A 277 9.71 -0.50 -21.62
C ASN A 277 10.42 -1.08 -20.38
N ALA A 278 10.93 -2.31 -20.46
CA ALA A 278 11.71 -2.93 -19.38
C ALA A 278 13.07 -2.23 -19.17
N GLU A 279 13.75 -1.83 -20.25
CA GLU A 279 14.97 -1.03 -20.16
C GLU A 279 14.73 0.33 -19.49
N ASN A 280 13.65 1.01 -19.86
CA ASN A 280 13.24 2.27 -19.24
C ASN A 280 12.94 2.11 -17.74
N ASP A 281 12.23 1.05 -17.34
CA ASP A 281 11.98 0.74 -15.92
C ASP A 281 13.30 0.50 -15.16
N LYS A 282 14.25 -0.23 -15.77
CA LYS A 282 15.58 -0.48 -15.19
C LYS A 282 16.38 0.81 -15.05
N ASN A 283 16.35 1.68 -16.05
CA ASN A 283 17.02 2.98 -16.04
C ASN A 283 16.49 3.88 -14.93
N MET A 284 15.17 3.93 -14.74
CA MET A 284 14.58 4.63 -13.60
C MET A 284 15.07 4.04 -12.27
N ARG A 285 15.05 2.71 -12.12
CA ARG A 285 15.45 2.04 -10.87
C ARG A 285 16.91 2.33 -10.50
N ASN A 286 17.79 2.38 -11.49
CA ASN A 286 19.20 2.76 -11.29
C ASN A 286 19.36 4.18 -10.73
N GLN A 287 18.36 5.05 -10.89
CA GLN A 287 18.29 6.40 -10.32
C GLN A 287 17.48 6.47 -9.02
N GLY A 288 17.07 5.32 -8.45
CA GLY A 288 16.29 5.26 -7.21
C GLY A 288 14.79 5.46 -7.38
N TYR A 289 14.26 5.46 -8.62
CA TYR A 289 12.84 5.66 -8.91
C TYR A 289 12.24 4.49 -9.69
N MET A 290 10.93 4.35 -9.67
CA MET A 290 10.20 3.39 -10.51
C MET A 290 8.89 4.02 -10.96
N LYS A 291 8.32 3.56 -12.07
CA LYS A 291 6.94 3.93 -12.41
C LYS A 291 5.97 3.41 -11.35
N ALA A 292 4.82 4.06 -11.21
CA ALA A 292 3.75 3.53 -10.38
C ALA A 292 3.28 2.13 -10.86
N PRO A 293 2.66 1.33 -9.97
CA PRO A 293 2.14 0.02 -10.32
C PRO A 293 1.03 0.10 -11.39
N LYS A 294 0.96 -0.87 -12.30
CA LYS A 294 -0.11 -0.99 -13.30
C LYS A 294 -1.46 -1.32 -12.65
N TYR A 295 -1.43 -1.96 -11.49
CA TYR A 295 -2.59 -2.31 -10.66
C TYR A 295 -3.42 -1.10 -10.23
N ILE A 296 -2.84 0.08 -10.11
CA ILE A 296 -3.54 1.25 -9.57
C ILE A 296 -4.06 2.11 -10.73
N CYS A 297 -5.35 2.40 -10.72
CA CYS A 297 -6.03 3.26 -11.69
C CYS A 297 -6.30 4.65 -11.13
N TRP A 298 -6.56 5.60 -12.03
CA TRP A 298 -7.02 6.92 -11.62
C TRP A 298 -8.38 6.82 -10.93
N THR A 299 -8.65 7.69 -9.95
CA THR A 299 -9.93 7.73 -9.22
C THR A 299 -11.05 8.45 -10.01
N ASN A 300 -11.25 8.05 -11.27
CA ASN A 300 -12.11 8.71 -12.26
C ASN A 300 -13.02 7.75 -13.03
N ARG A 301 -13.26 6.53 -12.52
CA ARG A 301 -14.11 5.49 -13.16
C ARG A 301 -13.60 5.02 -14.52
N GLN A 302 -12.30 5.13 -14.77
CA GLN A 302 -11.66 4.56 -15.95
C GLN A 302 -10.85 3.33 -15.52
N PRO A 303 -11.48 2.15 -15.44
CA PRO A 303 -10.91 0.96 -14.78
C PRO A 303 -9.68 0.37 -15.48
N THR A 304 -9.32 0.83 -16.68
CA THR A 304 -8.09 0.44 -17.40
C THR A 304 -7.07 1.58 -17.49
N ASN A 305 -7.43 2.79 -17.05
CA ASN A 305 -6.54 3.94 -17.07
C ASN A 305 -5.65 3.91 -15.82
N THR A 306 -4.45 3.34 -15.98
CA THR A 306 -3.52 3.10 -14.87
C THR A 306 -2.70 4.36 -14.56
N ILE A 307 -2.38 4.59 -13.28
CA ILE A 307 -1.55 5.73 -12.86
C ILE A 307 -0.08 5.53 -13.27
N ARG A 308 0.32 4.32 -13.66
CA ARG A 308 1.62 4.02 -14.27
C ARG A 308 1.92 4.90 -15.48
N THR A 309 0.87 5.32 -16.21
CA THR A 309 0.96 6.24 -17.36
C THR A 309 1.18 7.70 -16.95
N SER A 310 1.11 8.03 -15.66
CA SER A 310 1.27 9.39 -15.16
C SER A 310 2.72 9.67 -14.77
N PRO A 311 3.36 10.73 -15.30
CA PRO A 311 4.68 11.15 -14.83
C PRO A 311 4.65 11.75 -13.41
N GLY A 312 3.47 12.00 -12.83
CA GLY A 312 3.37 12.43 -11.44
C GLY A 312 2.98 11.31 -10.47
N ALA A 313 2.84 10.06 -10.91
CA ALA A 313 2.75 8.91 -10.01
C ALA A 313 3.97 8.01 -10.19
N ILE A 314 4.80 7.93 -9.16
CA ILE A 314 6.05 7.18 -9.18
C ILE A 314 6.23 6.45 -7.85
N ARG A 315 7.17 5.52 -7.80
CA ARG A 315 7.70 4.96 -6.56
C ARG A 315 9.14 5.41 -6.41
N MET A 316 9.59 5.54 -5.18
CA MET A 316 11.00 5.81 -4.87
C MET A 316 11.57 4.74 -3.94
N ILE A 317 12.84 4.39 -4.14
CA ILE A 317 13.60 3.57 -3.19
C ILE A 317 14.05 4.50 -2.07
N VAL A 318 13.46 4.32 -0.88
CA VAL A 318 13.82 5.09 0.31
C VAL A 318 15.19 4.65 0.79
N THR A 319 15.43 3.34 0.89
CA THR A 319 16.71 2.76 1.26
C THR A 319 16.78 1.28 0.87
N THR A 320 18.00 0.75 0.76
CA THR A 320 18.27 -0.68 0.67
C THR A 320 19.09 -1.08 1.88
N ALA A 321 18.56 -1.97 2.73
CA ALA A 321 19.24 -2.33 3.96
C ALA A 321 18.89 -3.76 4.42
N ASP A 322 19.78 -4.30 5.27
CA ASP A 322 19.54 -5.56 5.95
C ASP A 322 18.58 -5.37 7.12
N MET A 323 17.39 -5.96 6.97
CA MET A 323 16.32 -5.92 7.94
C MET A 323 16.31 -7.19 8.78
N LYS A 324 15.99 -7.04 10.06
CA LYS A 324 15.82 -8.12 11.02
C LYS A 324 14.36 -8.23 11.42
N ALA A 325 13.81 -9.44 11.34
CA ALA A 325 12.38 -9.66 11.60
C ALA A 325 11.99 -9.40 13.07
N ASN A 326 12.95 -9.52 13.99
CA ASN A 326 12.76 -9.24 15.42
C ASN A 326 13.08 -7.79 15.80
N LYS A 327 13.40 -6.91 14.83
CA LYS A 327 13.64 -5.49 15.06
C LYS A 327 12.44 -4.65 14.60
N THR A 328 12.27 -3.50 15.25
CA THR A 328 11.33 -2.47 14.80
C THR A 328 12.12 -1.37 14.10
N TYR A 329 11.66 -0.95 12.94
CA TYR A 329 12.25 0.14 12.16
C TYR A 329 11.31 1.33 12.06
N TYR A 330 11.89 2.49 11.73
CA TYR A 330 11.18 3.76 11.66
C TYR A 330 11.63 4.56 10.44
N LEU A 331 10.70 5.36 9.92
CA LEU A 331 10.97 6.45 8.99
C LEU A 331 10.71 7.77 9.69
N ARG A 332 11.60 8.74 9.55
CA ARG A 332 11.32 10.13 9.92
C ARG A 332 11.30 10.99 8.68
N PHE A 333 10.31 11.87 8.62
CA PHE A 333 10.10 12.80 7.53
C PHE A 333 10.17 14.20 8.09
N LYS A 334 11.11 15.00 7.58
CA LYS A 334 11.31 16.37 8.01
C LYS A 334 11.22 17.30 6.81
N SER A 335 10.39 18.34 6.91
CA SER A 335 10.28 19.35 5.86
C SER A 335 11.64 19.96 5.57
N ALA A 336 12.03 19.93 4.31
CA ALA A 336 13.23 20.58 3.80
C ALA A 336 12.94 21.99 3.26
N LEU A 337 11.68 22.43 3.31
CA LEU A 337 11.24 23.77 2.90
C LEU A 337 10.80 24.58 4.12
N LYS A 338 11.10 25.87 4.12
CA LYS A 338 10.50 26.85 5.04
C LYS A 338 9.15 27.34 4.51
N LYS A 339 8.25 26.42 4.15
CA LYS A 339 6.92 26.70 3.56
C LYS A 339 5.86 25.91 4.32
N MET A 340 4.82 26.60 4.80
CA MET A 340 3.79 26.00 5.67
C MET A 340 2.71 25.23 4.91
N ASN A 341 2.50 25.52 3.63
CA ASN A 341 1.47 24.92 2.79
C ASN A 341 2.05 23.95 1.75
N GLY A 342 3.28 23.46 1.94
CA GLY A 342 3.80 22.35 1.13
C GLY A 342 3.24 21.03 1.66
N GLU A 343 2.53 20.29 0.83
CA GLU A 343 1.89 19.02 1.20
C GLU A 343 2.86 17.85 1.07
N PHE A 344 3.15 17.14 2.15
CA PHE A 344 3.91 15.89 2.08
C PHE A 344 2.97 14.69 2.04
N PHE A 345 3.02 13.96 0.93
CA PHE A 345 2.16 12.83 0.62
C PHE A 345 2.70 11.53 1.21
N ILE A 346 1.82 10.77 1.88
CA ILE A 346 2.04 9.37 2.26
C ILE A 346 0.78 8.57 1.91
N ASP A 347 0.98 7.42 1.28
CA ASP A 347 -0.10 6.56 0.82
C ASP A 347 0.25 5.08 1.05
N TYR A 348 1.26 4.54 0.37
CA TYR A 348 1.71 3.17 0.62
C TYR A 348 3.24 3.03 0.67
N PHE A 349 3.68 1.97 1.34
CA PHE A 349 5.07 1.52 1.38
C PHE A 349 5.21 0.12 0.78
N GLU A 350 6.37 -0.18 0.20
CA GLU A 350 6.68 -1.53 -0.28
C GLU A 350 7.92 -2.10 0.43
N TYR A 351 7.82 -3.33 0.92
CA TYR A 351 8.99 -4.14 1.32
C TYR A 351 9.29 -5.10 0.19
N VAL A 352 10.44 -4.95 -0.45
CA VAL A 352 10.79 -5.73 -1.63
C VAL A 352 12.08 -6.50 -1.34
N PRO A 353 12.02 -7.81 -1.10
CA PRO A 353 13.20 -8.62 -0.81
C PRO A 353 14.09 -8.76 -2.05
N THR A 354 15.39 -8.99 -1.86
CA THR A 354 16.36 -9.16 -2.96
C THR A 354 15.96 -10.23 -3.97
N SER A 355 15.31 -11.31 -3.51
CA SER A 355 14.79 -12.36 -4.40
C SER A 355 13.72 -11.89 -5.39
N VAL A 356 13.09 -10.74 -5.15
CA VAL A 356 12.08 -10.13 -6.03
C VAL A 356 12.71 -9.09 -6.94
N TYR A 357 13.39 -8.07 -6.40
CA TYR A 357 13.90 -6.97 -7.23
C TYR A 357 15.21 -7.32 -7.97
N ASN A 358 15.92 -8.36 -7.52
CA ASN A 358 17.19 -8.85 -8.08
C ASN A 358 17.20 -10.39 -8.14
N GLY A 359 16.03 -10.99 -8.39
CA GLY A 359 15.86 -12.43 -8.57
C GLY A 359 16.17 -12.90 -10.00
N THR A 360 16.00 -14.20 -10.24
CA THR A 360 16.12 -14.79 -11.58
C THR A 360 14.98 -14.38 -12.51
N THR A 361 13.82 -14.11 -11.94
CA THR A 361 12.65 -13.57 -12.64
C THR A 361 12.58 -12.08 -12.37
N ALA A 362 12.40 -11.28 -13.43
CA ALA A 362 12.24 -9.84 -13.28
C ALA A 362 10.98 -9.50 -12.46
N GLU A 363 11.07 -8.46 -11.64
CA GLU A 363 9.90 -7.93 -10.92
C GLU A 363 8.82 -7.48 -11.92
N ASP A 364 7.58 -7.90 -11.67
CA ASP A 364 6.44 -7.49 -12.50
C ASP A 364 6.01 -6.04 -12.27
N ILE A 365 5.23 -5.51 -13.21
CA ILE A 365 4.81 -4.10 -13.23
C ILE A 365 3.56 -3.80 -12.40
N TRP A 366 2.92 -4.81 -11.81
CA TRP A 366 1.56 -4.72 -11.24
C TRP A 366 1.44 -4.04 -9.79
#